data_AF-A0A372Q0Q2-F1
#
_entry.id   AF-A0A372Q0Q2-F1
#
_cell.length_a   1.000
_cell.length_b   1.000
_cell.length_c   1.000
_cell.angle_alpha   90.00
_cell.angle_beta   90.00
_cell.angle_gamma   90.00
#
_symmetry.space_group_name_H-M   'P 1'
#
loop_
_entity.id
_entity.type
_entity.pdbx_description
1 polymer ?
#
loop_
_entity_poly.entity_id
_entity_poly.type
_entity_poly.pdbx_seq_one_letter_code
_entity_poly.pdbx_strand_id
1 'polypeptide(L)'
;MINYKDIESALVEVIKVAYSQGMKKYDKMGLTYIGYLKTMRRKRDPDDHCRYVAKQRVSNEEVYNERMADFKDWYNEEVYQSVKKLYKLYLLFASQEEVVQKKSIEEVNEMLKLHELEI
;
A
#
# COMPACT_ATOMS: atom_id res chain seq x y z
N MET A 1 7.08 9.10 -10.49
CA MET A 1 5.78 8.57 -10.02
C MET A 1 6.05 7.28 -9.28
N ILE A 2 5.52 7.12 -8.07
CA ILE A 2 5.73 5.91 -7.26
C ILE A 2 4.81 4.81 -7.79
N ASN A 3 5.30 3.58 -7.87
CA ASN A 3 4.54 2.41 -8.33
C ASN A 3 4.72 1.21 -7.36
N TYR A 4 4.03 0.11 -7.65
CA TYR A 4 4.01 -1.07 -6.78
C TYR A 4 5.40 -1.64 -6.49
N LYS A 5 6.40 -1.43 -7.37
CA LYS A 5 7.77 -1.93 -7.17
C LYS A 5 8.50 -1.19 -6.04
N ASP A 6 8.15 0.08 -5.81
CA ASP A 6 8.67 0.84 -4.67
C ASP A 6 8.13 0.25 -3.35
N ILE A 7 6.83 -0.06 -3.33
CA ILE A 7 6.18 -0.74 -2.20
C ILE A 7 6.75 -2.14 -2.00
N GLU A 8 6.95 -2.89 -3.09
CA GLU A 8 7.54 -4.23 -3.07
C GLU A 8 8.93 -4.22 -2.44
N SER A 9 9.78 -3.28 -2.88
CA SER A 9 11.14 -3.14 -2.37
C SER A 9 11.14 -2.79 -0.88
N ALA A 10 10.27 -1.86 -0.46
CA ALA A 10 10.12 -1.49 0.94
C ALA A 10 9.57 -2.63 1.81
N LEU A 11 8.64 -3.44 1.30
CA LEU A 11 8.16 -4.65 1.99
C LEU A 11 9.31 -5.65 2.20
N VAL A 12 10.15 -5.88 1.18
CA VAL A 12 11.32 -6.76 1.30
C VAL A 12 12.32 -6.23 2.34
N GLU A 13 12.53 -4.92 2.39
CA GLU A 13 13.39 -4.28 3.38
C GLU A 13 12.87 -4.49 4.80
N VAL A 14 11.59 -4.22 5.06
CA VAL A 14 10.95 -4.46 6.37
C VAL A 14 11.09 -5.92 6.78
N ILE A 15 10.89 -6.87 5.86
CA ILE A 15 11.03 -8.31 6.14
C ILE A 15 12.46 -8.64 6.56
N LYS A 16 13.47 -8.15 5.82
CA LYS A 16 14.88 -8.39 6.13
C LYS A 16 15.25 -7.81 7.50
N VAL A 17 14.88 -6.56 7.74
CA VAL A 17 15.17 -5.86 9.00
C VAL A 17 14.46 -6.52 10.18
N ALA A 18 13.22 -6.99 10.00
CA ALA A 18 12.50 -7.70 11.07
C ALA A 18 13.20 -9.02 11.46
N TYR A 19 13.56 -9.85 10.48
CA TYR A 19 14.26 -11.12 10.77
C TYR A 19 15.68 -10.93 11.32
N SER A 20 16.38 -9.85 10.94
CA SER A 20 17.72 -9.58 11.47
C SER A 20 17.75 -9.28 12.96
N GLN A 21 16.60 -8.94 13.57
CA GLN A 21 16.52 -8.65 15.00
C GLN A 21 16.66 -9.88 15.89
N GLY A 22 16.44 -11.10 15.37
CA GLY A 22 16.58 -12.34 16.14
C GLY A 22 15.60 -12.48 17.32
N MET A 23 14.46 -11.78 17.31
CA MET A 23 13.43 -11.87 18.34
C MET A 23 12.10 -12.39 17.79
N LYS A 24 11.44 -13.29 18.53
CA LYS A 24 10.14 -13.89 18.15
C LYS A 24 9.07 -12.86 17.76
N LYS A 25 9.05 -11.68 18.39
CA LYS A 25 8.09 -10.61 18.05
C LYS A 25 8.31 -10.10 16.62
N TYR A 26 9.56 -9.96 16.20
CA TYR A 26 9.90 -9.50 14.87
C TYR A 26 9.83 -10.62 13.83
N ASP A 27 10.02 -11.89 14.22
CA ASP A 27 9.73 -13.02 13.31
C ASP A 27 8.25 -13.07 12.91
N LYS A 28 7.35 -12.87 13.89
CA LYS A 28 5.91 -12.76 13.63
C LYS A 28 5.56 -11.58 12.72
N MET A 29 6.23 -10.44 12.94
CA MET A 29 6.13 -9.29 12.05
C MET A 29 6.61 -9.63 10.63
N GLY A 30 7.80 -10.23 10.48
CA GLY A 30 8.34 -10.65 9.20
C GLY A 30 7.40 -11.56 8.42
N LEU A 31 6.78 -12.55 9.08
CA LEU A 31 5.75 -13.42 8.49
C LEU A 31 4.53 -12.63 7.99
N THR A 32 4.10 -11.62 8.74
CA THR A 32 2.97 -10.76 8.39
C THR A 32 3.27 -9.95 7.12
N TYR A 33 4.47 -9.34 7.05
CA TYR A 33 4.90 -8.58 5.88
C TYR A 33 5.19 -9.47 4.66
N ILE A 34 5.66 -10.71 4.84
CA ILE A 34 5.71 -11.73 3.78
C ILE A 34 4.31 -11.99 3.21
N GLY A 35 3.29 -12.07 4.07
CA GLY A 35 1.90 -12.21 3.67
C GLY A 35 1.43 -11.07 2.77
N TYR A 36 1.76 -9.82 3.13
CA TYR A 36 1.45 -8.65 2.31
C TYR A 36 2.16 -8.69 0.95
N LEU A 37 3.47 -9.00 0.94
CA LEU A 37 4.26 -9.11 -0.29
C LEU A 37 3.69 -10.17 -1.24
N LYS A 38 3.39 -11.37 -0.73
CA LYS A 38 2.81 -12.47 -1.54
C LYS A 38 1.43 -12.10 -2.07
N THR A 39 0.61 -11.44 -1.26
CA THR A 39 -0.74 -11.03 -1.68
C THR A 39 -0.67 -10.03 -2.83
N MET A 40 0.16 -8.99 -2.69
CA MET A 40 0.35 -7.96 -3.73
C MET A 40 0.89 -8.56 -5.03
N ARG A 41 1.91 -9.42 -4.98
CA ARG A 41 2.49 -10.09 -6.17
C ARG A 41 1.52 -10.97 -6.95
N ARG A 42 0.43 -11.43 -6.33
CA ARG A 42 -0.59 -12.28 -6.96
C ARG A 42 -1.73 -11.48 -7.59
N LYS A 43 -1.77 -10.17 -7.39
CA LYS A 43 -2.84 -9.34 -7.96
C LYS A 43 -2.60 -9.14 -9.45
N ARG A 44 -3.71 -9.15 -10.20
CA ARG A 44 -3.71 -8.85 -11.64
C ARG A 44 -3.18 -7.44 -11.90
N ASP A 45 -3.55 -6.50 -11.04
CA ASP A 45 -3.04 -5.14 -11.01
C ASP A 45 -2.46 -4.83 -9.61
N PRO A 46 -1.14 -4.91 -9.45
CA PRO A 46 -0.49 -4.60 -8.18
C PRO A 46 -0.56 -3.12 -7.80
N ASP A 47 -0.59 -2.20 -8.76
CA ASP A 47 -0.66 -0.76 -8.49
C ASP A 47 -2.03 -0.39 -7.90
N ASP A 48 -3.12 -0.88 -8.50
CA ASP A 48 -4.47 -0.71 -7.96
C ASP A 48 -4.59 -1.29 -6.54
N HIS A 49 -4.05 -2.50 -6.32
CA HIS A 49 -4.04 -3.08 -5.00
C HIS A 49 -3.22 -2.26 -3.98
N CYS A 50 -2.05 -1.77 -4.37
CA CYS A 50 -1.22 -0.89 -3.54
C CYS A 50 -1.96 0.40 -3.18
N ARG A 51 -2.68 1.00 -4.12
CA ARG A 51 -3.51 2.20 -3.89
C ARG A 51 -4.65 1.92 -2.91
N TYR A 52 -5.34 0.80 -3.07
CA TYR A 52 -6.38 0.36 -2.13
C TYR A 52 -5.79 0.20 -0.71
N VAL A 53 -4.69 -0.53 -0.58
CA VAL A 53 -4.02 -0.76 0.72
C VAL A 53 -3.51 0.55 1.32
N ALA A 54 -2.98 1.46 0.49
CA ALA A 54 -2.52 2.77 0.91
C ALA A 54 -3.66 3.58 1.54
N LYS A 55 -4.80 3.72 0.85
CA LYS A 55 -6.00 4.41 1.35
C LYS A 55 -6.52 3.82 2.67
N GLN A 56 -6.41 2.51 2.87
CA GLN A 56 -6.82 1.84 4.10
C GLN A 56 -5.85 2.04 5.28
N ARG A 57 -4.54 2.11 5.00
CA ARG A 57 -3.51 2.21 6.04
C ARG A 57 -3.18 3.65 6.43
N VAL A 58 -3.18 4.53 5.43
CA VAL A 58 -2.69 5.91 5.52
C VAL A 58 -3.47 6.77 4.52
N SER A 59 -4.71 7.08 4.88
CA SER A 59 -5.61 7.88 4.03
C SER A 59 -5.15 9.34 3.89
N ASN A 60 -4.44 9.86 4.90
CA ASN A 60 -3.92 11.23 4.96
C ASN A 60 -2.72 11.33 5.92
N GLU A 61 -2.17 12.54 6.05
CA GLU A 61 -0.99 12.81 6.89
C GLU A 61 -1.27 12.68 8.39
N GLU A 62 -2.49 12.96 8.85
CA GLU A 62 -2.87 12.80 10.26
C GLU A 62 -2.79 11.33 10.68
N VAL A 63 -3.44 10.43 9.93
CA VAL A 63 -3.39 8.97 10.16
C VAL A 63 -1.96 8.44 10.04
N TYR A 64 -1.15 9.00 9.13
CA TYR A 64 0.27 8.66 9.03
C TYR A 64 0.99 8.99 10.35
N ASN A 65 0.84 10.21 10.86
CA ASN A 65 1.54 10.69 12.04
C ASN A 65 1.13 9.92 13.30
N GLU A 66 -0.16 9.60 13.47
CA GLU A 66 -0.66 8.76 14.56
C GLU A 66 0.03 7.40 14.56
N ARG A 67 0.07 6.71 13.40
CA ARG A 67 0.76 5.42 13.29
C ARG A 67 2.26 5.52 13.53
N MET A 68 2.90 6.60 13.10
CA MET A 68 4.33 6.79 13.34
C MET A 68 4.63 7.01 14.83
N ALA A 69 3.71 7.59 15.60
CA ALA A 69 3.84 7.67 17.05
C ALA A 69 3.74 6.27 17.68
N ASP A 70 2.70 5.50 17.36
CA ASP A 70 2.52 4.14 17.87
C ASP A 70 3.71 3.23 17.55
N PHE A 71 4.20 3.27 16.30
CA PHE A 71 5.31 2.43 15.86
C PHE A 71 6.63 2.79 16.54
N LYS A 72 6.83 4.06 16.90
CA LYS A 72 8.04 4.51 17.59
C LYS A 72 8.13 3.88 19.00
N ASP A 73 7.00 3.64 19.64
CA ASP A 73 6.96 3.02 20.96
C ASP A 73 7.05 1.49 20.90
N TRP A 74 6.57 0.88 19.81
CA TRP A 74 6.50 -0.58 19.66
C TRP A 74 7.77 -1.21 19.09
N TYR A 75 8.46 -0.48 18.22
CA TYR A 75 9.60 -0.99 17.47
C TYR A 75 10.91 -0.33 17.91
N ASN A 76 12.01 -1.06 17.74
CA ASN A 76 13.32 -0.45 17.87
C ASN A 76 13.62 0.42 16.64
N GLU A 77 14.69 1.19 16.71
CA GLU A 77 15.01 2.20 15.70
C GLU A 77 15.10 1.63 14.28
N GLU A 78 15.81 0.52 14.09
CA GLU A 78 15.99 -0.07 12.75
C GLU A 78 14.66 -0.51 12.13
N VAL A 79 13.85 -1.23 12.89
CA VAL A 79 12.54 -1.70 12.44
C VAL A 79 11.62 -0.51 12.19
N TYR A 80 11.60 0.47 13.11
CA TYR A 80 10.82 1.69 12.98
C TYR A 80 11.15 2.44 11.67
N GLN A 81 12.42 2.65 11.36
CA GLN A 81 12.82 3.37 10.14
C GLN A 81 12.40 2.62 8.87
N SER A 82 12.53 1.29 8.85
CA SER A 82 12.09 0.47 7.70
C SER A 82 10.57 0.58 7.47
N VAL A 83 9.78 0.53 8.55
CA VAL A 83 8.32 0.66 8.48
C VAL A 83 7.91 2.08 8.10
N LYS A 84 8.57 3.09 8.67
CA LYS A 84 8.34 4.50 8.33
C LYS A 84 8.52 4.77 6.85
N LYS A 85 9.58 4.21 6.24
CA LYS A 85 9.83 4.31 4.80
C LYS A 85 8.67 3.71 3.99
N LEU A 86 8.20 2.52 4.36
CA LEU A 86 7.05 1.88 3.71
C LEU A 86 5.76 2.71 3.86
N TYR A 87 5.49 3.22 5.05
CA TYR A 87 4.27 4.00 5.32
C TYR A 87 4.28 5.37 4.63
N LYS A 88 5.46 5.97 4.46
CA LYS A 88 5.61 7.18 3.65
C LYS A 88 5.30 6.91 2.17
N LEU A 89 5.70 5.75 1.65
CA LEU A 89 5.33 5.34 0.30
C LEU A 89 3.82 5.11 0.18
N TYR A 90 3.17 4.52 1.19
CA TYR A 90 1.70 4.41 1.20
C TYR A 90 1.03 5.78 1.20
N LEU A 91 1.48 6.75 2.03
CA LEU A 91 0.93 8.11 2.02
C LEU A 91 0.99 8.74 0.62
N LEU A 92 2.15 8.63 -0.03
CA LEU A 92 2.36 9.15 -1.38
C LEU A 92 1.52 8.41 -2.44
N PHE A 93 1.25 7.13 -2.26
CA PHE A 93 0.35 6.35 -3.13
C PHE A 93 -1.12 6.75 -2.94
N ALA A 94 -1.54 6.99 -1.71
CA ALA A 94 -2.91 7.39 -1.38
C ALA A 94 -3.24 8.79 -1.91
N SER A 95 -2.25 9.69 -1.92
CA SER A 95 -2.38 11.07 -2.40
C SER A 95 -2.17 11.24 -3.90
N GLN A 96 -1.70 10.20 -4.62
CA GLN A 96 -1.72 10.21 -6.08
C GLN A 96 -3.19 10.23 -6.54
N GLU A 97 -3.57 11.31 -7.22
CA GLU A 97 -4.86 11.39 -7.92
C GLU A 97 -5.05 10.11 -8.73
N GLU A 98 -6.22 9.49 -8.60
CA GLU A 98 -6.64 8.51 -9.59
C GLU A 98 -6.77 9.29 -10.89
N VAL A 99 -5.86 9.05 -11.83
CA VAL A 99 -6.08 9.41 -13.22
C VAL A 99 -7.18 8.47 -13.73
N VAL A 100 -8.42 8.71 -13.30
CA VAL A 100 -9.59 8.19 -14.01
C VAL A 100 -9.63 9.01 -15.28
N GLN A 101 -9.06 8.49 -16.37
CA GLN A 101 -9.40 9.02 -17.68
C GLN A 101 -10.92 9.03 -17.75
N LYS A 102 -11.50 10.22 -17.93
CA LYS A 102 -12.93 10.34 -18.16
C LYS A 102 -13.25 9.41 -19.33
N LYS A 103 -14.16 8.45 -19.10
CA LYS A 103 -14.72 7.66 -20.19
C LYS A 103 -15.25 8.64 -21.24
N SER A 104 -14.92 8.40 -22.49
CA SER A 104 -15.53 9.10 -23.62
C SER A 104 -17.05 8.96 -23.58
N ILE A 105 -17.76 9.87 -24.24
CA ILE A 105 -19.22 9.79 -24.35
C ILE A 105 -19.62 8.45 -25.00
N GLU A 106 -18.84 7.99 -25.97
CA GLU A 106 -18.99 6.69 -26.62
C GLU A 106 -18.92 5.51 -25.63
N GLU A 107 -17.90 5.46 -24.77
CA GLU A 107 -17.76 4.41 -23.76
C GLU A 107 -18.87 4.45 -22.70
N VAL A 108 -19.36 5.65 -22.36
CA VAL A 108 -20.52 5.79 -21.46
C VAL A 108 -21.79 5.26 -22.15
N ASN A 109 -22.00 5.61 -23.41
CA ASN A 109 -23.16 5.15 -24.18
C ASN A 109 -23.13 3.64 -24.44
N GLU A 110 -21.96 3.03 -24.66
CA GLU A 110 -21.83 1.58 -24.74
C GLU A 110 -22.19 0.88 -23.43
N MET A 111 -21.78 1.44 -22.29
CA MET A 111 -22.14 0.88 -20.98
C MET A 111 -23.64 1.01 -20.70
N LEU A 112 -24.28 2.10 -21.12
CA LEU A 112 -25.73 2.27 -21.00
C LEU A 112 -26.49 1.27 -21.87
N LYS A 113 -26.02 1.01 -23.11
CA LYS A 113 -26.56 -0.03 -24.00
C LYS A 113 -26.49 -1.42 -23.38
N LEU A 114 -25.36 -1.77 -22.77
CA LEU A 114 -25.17 -3.07 -22.11
C LEU A 114 -26.13 -3.31 -20.94
N HIS A 115 -26.70 -2.25 -20.36
CA HIS A 115 -27.62 -2.32 -19.23
C HIS A 115 -29.07 -1.99 -19.62
N GLU A 116 -29.38 -1.87 -20.92
CA GLU A 116 -30.72 -1.50 -21.43
C GLU A 116 -31.22 -0.14 -20.91
N LEU A 117 -30.29 0.77 -20.59
CA LEU A 117 -30.57 2.10 -20.02
C LEU A 117 -30.44 3.22 -21.07
N GLU A 118 -30.79 2.97 -22.33
CA GLU A 118 -30.83 4.04 -23.33
C GLU A 118 -31.86 5.12 -22.92
N ILE A 119 -31.46 6.41 -23.00
CA ILE A 119 -32.33 7.59 -22.88
C ILE A 119 -32.49 8.21 -24.27
#